data_AF-A0A529X4I8-F1
#
_entry.id   AF-A0A529X4I8-F1
#
_cell.length_a   1.000
_cell.length_b   1.000
_cell.length_c   1.000
_cell.angle_alpha   90.00
_cell.angle_beta   90.00
_cell.angle_gamma   90.00
#
_symmetry.space_group_name_H-M   'P 1'
#
loop_
_entity.id
_entity.type
_entity.pdbx_description
1 polymer ?
#
loop_
_entity_poly.entity_id
_entity_poly.type
_entity_poly.pdbx_seq_one_letter_code
_entity_poly.pdbx_strand_id
1 'polypeptide(L)' 'GHDRVKTNADPSGAKVIGTLNNCAGGVTPWGTYVMAEENIHGYFSGELPEGHKEAANYKRLGIPEGAYEWGA' A
#
# COMPACT_ATOMS: atom_id res chain seq x y z
N GLY A 1 -13.57 8.08 -4.57
CA GLY A 1 -12.15 8.03 -4.20
C GLY A 1 -11.35 9.04 -4.98
N HIS A 2 -10.22 9.48 -4.43
CA HIS A 2 -9.22 10.25 -5.18
C HIS A 2 -8.69 9.43 -6.37
N ASP A 3 -8.28 10.08 -7.47
CA ASP A 3 -7.86 9.34 -8.68
C ASP A 3 -6.66 8.41 -8.44
N ARG A 4 -5.77 8.76 -7.50
CA ARG A 4 -4.61 7.93 -7.14
C ARG A 4 -4.95 6.62 -6.41
N VAL A 5 -6.19 6.40 -5.98
CA VAL A 5 -6.60 5.15 -5.31
C VAL A 5 -7.55 4.30 -6.15
N LYS A 6 -7.74 4.65 -7.43
CA LYS A 6 -8.55 3.86 -8.37
C LYS A 6 -7.68 2.77 -9.00
N THR A 7 -8.23 1.57 -9.10
CA THR A 7 -7.59 0.43 -9.77
C THR A 7 -8.57 -0.22 -10.74
N ASN A 8 -8.11 -1.20 -11.53
CA ASN A 8 -9.01 -1.98 -12.39
C ASN A 8 -10.04 -2.79 -11.58
N ALA A 9 -9.69 -3.21 -10.36
CA ALA A 9 -10.57 -3.98 -9.48
C ALA A 9 -11.58 -3.10 -8.73
N ASP A 10 -11.21 -1.86 -8.39
CA ASP A 10 -12.13 -0.86 -7.87
C ASP A 10 -11.95 0.51 -8.57
N PRO A 11 -12.75 0.77 -9.63
CA PRO A 11 -12.74 2.06 -10.32
C PRO A 11 -13.28 3.22 -9.47
N SER A 12 -13.99 2.94 -8.36
CA SER A 12 -14.52 3.99 -7.48
C SER A 12 -13.46 4.56 -6.53
N GLY A 13 -12.42 3.77 -6.24
CA GLY A 13 -11.38 4.09 -5.25
C GLY A 13 -11.94 4.27 -3.84
N ALA A 14 -12.95 3.48 -3.48
CA ALA A 14 -13.65 3.53 -2.19
C ALA A 14 -13.73 2.16 -1.52
N LYS A 15 -13.25 1.09 -2.17
CA LYS A 15 -13.18 -0.27 -1.63
C LYS A 15 -11.77 -0.80 -1.80
N VAL A 16 -11.24 -1.38 -0.73
CA VAL A 16 -9.92 -2.01 -0.69
C VAL A 16 -10.06 -3.44 -0.20
N ILE A 17 -9.20 -4.34 -0.68
CA ILE A 17 -9.17 -5.73 -0.27
C ILE A 17 -8.17 -5.87 0.88
N GLY A 18 -8.69 -5.95 2.09
CA GLY A 18 -7.93 -6.30 3.29
C GLY A 18 -7.11 -5.17 3.89
N THR A 19 -6.36 -5.57 4.91
CA THR A 19 -5.29 -4.81 5.56
C THR A 19 -4.15 -5.80 5.84
N LEU A 20 -2.90 -5.37 5.71
CA LEU A 20 -1.75 -6.28 5.78
C LEU A 20 -0.60 -5.70 6.59
N ASN A 21 0.28 -6.61 7.02
CA ASN A 21 1.49 -6.29 7.77
C ASN A 21 1.23 -5.31 8.93
N ASN A 22 0.17 -5.62 9.67
CA ASN A 22 -0.29 -4.83 10.79
C ASN A 22 0.70 -4.93 11.95
N CYS A 23 1.39 -3.84 12.26
CA CYS A 23 2.47 -3.83 13.24
C CYS A 23 1.94 -3.61 14.66
N ALA A 24 1.27 -2.48 14.87
CA ALA A 24 0.70 -2.12 16.15
C ALA A 24 -0.57 -1.28 15.97
N GLY A 25 -1.26 -1.04 17.06
CA GLY A 25 -2.49 -0.27 17.05
C GLY A 25 -2.83 0.31 18.42
N GLY A 26 -3.95 1.02 18.47
CA GLY A 26 -4.41 1.71 19.68
C GLY A 26 -5.93 1.79 19.76
N VAL A 27 -6.45 1.81 20.99
CA VAL A 27 -7.86 2.06 21.25
C VAL A 27 -8.10 3.56 21.35
N THR A 28 -9.03 4.05 20.55
CA THR A 28 -9.44 5.45 20.56
C THR A 28 -10.31 5.77 21.79
N PRO A 29 -10.38 7.05 22.23
CA PRO A 29 -11.23 7.46 23.34
C PRO A 29 -12.73 7.20 23.16
N TRP A 30 -13.19 6.98 21.92
CA TRP A 30 -14.58 6.66 21.59
C TRP A 30 -14.81 5.16 21.31
N GLY A 31 -13.89 4.29 21.72
CA GLY A 31 -14.11 2.85 21.78
C GLY A 31 -13.85 2.07 20.48
N THR A 32 -13.27 2.69 19.44
CA THR A 32 -12.81 1.97 18.24
C THR A 32 -11.32 1.63 18.31
N TYR A 33 -10.89 0.57 17.62
CA TYR A 33 -9.48 0.20 17.49
C TYR A 33 -8.91 0.70 16.15
N VAL A 34 -7.72 1.31 16.18
CA VAL A 34 -6.95 1.68 15.00
C VAL A 34 -5.76 0.74 14.88
N MET A 35 -5.60 0.14 13.71
CA MET A 35 -4.45 -0.68 13.35
C MET A 35 -3.58 0.06 12.34
N ALA A 36 -2.25 -0.04 12.47
CA ALA A 36 -1.30 0.57 11.55
C ALA A 36 -0.59 -0.50 10.69
N GLU A 37 -0.62 -0.31 9.38
CA GLU A 37 0.17 -1.08 8.42
C GLU A 37 1.60 -0.55 8.37
N GLU A 38 2.59 -1.44 8.46
CA GLU A 38 4.01 -1.09 8.33
C GLU A 38 4.61 -1.87 7.15
N ASN A 39 5.83 -1.53 6.73
CA ASN A 39 6.64 -2.24 5.74
C ASN A 39 5.86 -2.74 4.50
N ILE A 40 4.87 -1.94 4.06
CA ILE A 40 4.02 -2.28 2.93
C ILE A 40 4.84 -2.46 1.65
N HIS A 41 6.00 -1.82 1.57
CA HIS A 41 6.89 -1.85 0.43
C HIS A 41 7.47 -3.24 0.12
N GLY A 42 7.54 -4.13 1.11
CA GLY A 42 7.92 -5.53 0.90
C GLY A 42 6.91 -6.33 0.07
N TYR A 43 5.64 -5.91 0.01
CA TYR A 43 4.55 -6.64 -0.64
C TYR A 43 4.25 -6.18 -2.07
N PHE A 44 4.94 -5.14 -2.55
CA PHE A 44 4.79 -4.65 -3.92
C PHE A 44 6.01 -5.06 -4.76
N SER A 45 5.72 -5.70 -5.90
CA SER A 45 6.70 -6.15 -6.88
C SER A 45 6.50 -5.43 -8.23
N GLY A 46 7.39 -5.70 -9.18
CA GLY A 46 7.33 -5.18 -10.55
C GLY A 46 8.14 -3.91 -10.79
N GLU A 47 8.43 -3.64 -12.06
CA GLU A 47 9.24 -2.50 -12.49
C GLU A 47 8.38 -1.35 -13.01
N LEU A 48 8.75 -0.12 -12.64
CA LEU A 48 8.17 1.06 -13.28
C LEU A 48 8.84 1.31 -14.63
N PRO A 49 8.07 1.66 -15.68
CA PRO A 49 8.64 2.18 -16.91
C PRO A 49 9.54 3.40 -16.65
N GLU A 50 10.57 3.58 -17.47
CA GLU A 50 11.41 4.76 -17.41
C GLU A 50 10.58 6.04 -17.57
N GLY A 51 10.87 7.07 -16.75
CA GLY A 51 10.13 8.33 -16.76
C GLY A 51 8.72 8.27 -16.14
N HIS A 52 8.33 7.16 -15.51
CA HIS A 52 7.01 7.06 -14.88
C HIS A 52 6.83 8.11 -13.76
N LYS A 53 5.66 8.76 -13.74
CA LYS A 53 5.32 9.85 -12.80
C LYS A 53 5.44 9.49 -11.31
N GLU A 54 5.38 8.20 -10.99
CA GLU A 54 5.46 7.69 -9.61
C GLU A 54 6.89 7.34 -9.17
N ALA A 55 7.91 7.51 -10.02
CA ALA A 55 9.29 7.12 -9.71
C ALA A 55 9.81 7.74 -8.40
N ALA A 56 9.49 9.02 -8.15
CA ALA A 56 9.87 9.68 -6.89
C ALA A 56 9.19 9.07 -5.66
N ASN A 57 7.93 8.63 -5.78
CA ASN A 57 7.18 8.01 -4.70
C ASN A 57 7.67 6.58 -4.43
N TYR A 58 7.93 5.80 -5.48
CA TYR A 58 8.52 4.47 -5.37
C TYR A 58 9.87 4.54 -4.63
N LYS A 59 10.75 5.47 -5.04
CA LYS A 59 12.02 5.72 -4.34
C LYS A 59 11.82 6.14 -2.88
N ARG A 60 10.87 7.02 -2.59
CA ARG A 60 10.61 7.52 -1.22
C ARG A 60 10.07 6.44 -0.29
N LEU A 61 9.27 5.52 -0.81
CA LEU A 61 8.62 4.45 -0.07
C LEU A 61 9.39 3.13 -0.07
N GLY A 62 10.45 3.01 -0.87
CA GLY A 62 11.25 1.78 -0.98
C GLY A 62 10.59 0.70 -1.83
N ILE A 63 9.78 1.08 -2.83
CA ILE A 63 9.04 0.15 -3.69
C ILE A 63 9.73 0.06 -5.07
N PRO A 64 9.87 -1.15 -5.66
CA PRO A 64 9.66 -2.44 -5.03
C PRO A 64 10.83 -2.79 -4.09
N GLU A 65 10.54 -3.46 -2.97
CA GLU A 65 11.57 -4.14 -2.19
C GLU A 65 11.60 -5.64 -2.54
N GLY A 66 10.43 -6.26 -2.74
CA GLY A 66 10.34 -7.65 -3.17
C GLY A 66 10.73 -8.68 -2.10
N ALA A 67 10.71 -8.33 -0.82
CA ALA A 67 11.10 -9.23 0.28
C ALA A 67 10.28 -10.53 0.37
N TYR A 68 9.11 -10.57 -0.28
CA TYR A 68 8.20 -11.71 -0.31
C TYR A 68 8.14 -12.34 -1.71
N GLU A 69 9.08 -13.25 -1.97
CA GLU A 69 9.34 -13.92 -3.27
C GLU A 69 8.17 -14.75 -3.85
N TRP A 70 7.09 -14.97 -3.09
CA TRP A 70 5.88 -15.63 -3.60
C TRP A 70 5.02 -14.72 -4.49
N GLY A 71 5.31 -13.42 -4.53
CA GLY A 71 4.58 -12.42 -5.32
C GLY A 71 5.25 -12.03 -6.65
N ALA A 72 6.34 -12.69 -7.03
CA ALA A 72 7.05 -12.50 -8.30
C ALA A 72 6.66 -13.55 -9.34
#